data_AF-A0A3L7UGD8-F1
#
_entry.id   AF-A0A3L7UGD8-F1
#
_cell.length_a   1.000
_cell.length_b   1.000
_cell.length_c   1.000
_cell.angle_alpha   90.00
_cell.angle_beta   90.00
_cell.angle_gamma   90.00
#
_symmetry.space_group_name_H-M   'P 1'
#
loop_
_entity.id
_entity.type
_entity.pdbx_description
1 polymer ?
#
loop_
_entity_poly.entity_id
_entity_poly.type
_entity_poly.pdbx_seq_one_letter_code
_entity_poly.pdbx_strand_id
1 'polypeptide(L)'
;MTALSFSYLNLRRNPFGELTVAERTAGAIVDCDAALRHLALPRSVVQVIGEKGFGKTTHLLALATHFANNAYVHLPEGQRPAIPQLGEPLLIDEAQRLTRRQRWQTFRTDRKLILGTHQNFENALRRAGRPILTVAANQFTDELRVHTLLNARVQAARRADGQIPAITISTASKLFAQFGSDIRSMEHAMYDTFQQLRNIQDV
;
A
#
# COMPACT_ATOMS: atom_id res chain seq x y z
N MET A 1 -13.84 -25.21 -26.80
CA MET A 1 -13.51 -25.16 -25.36
C MET A 1 -12.40 -24.14 -25.18
N THR A 2 -12.70 -22.94 -24.68
CA THR A 2 -11.71 -21.91 -24.43
C THR A 2 -10.83 -22.36 -23.26
N ALA A 3 -9.58 -22.70 -23.52
CA ALA A 3 -8.61 -23.02 -22.48
C ALA A 3 -8.55 -21.83 -21.50
N LEU A 4 -8.82 -22.09 -20.22
CA LEU A 4 -8.76 -21.07 -19.19
C LEU A 4 -7.30 -20.63 -19.07
N SER A 5 -7.03 -19.36 -19.33
CA SER A 5 -5.69 -18.77 -19.22
C SER A 5 -5.06 -19.16 -17.88
N PHE A 6 -3.81 -19.61 -17.88
CA PHE A 6 -3.03 -20.01 -16.69
C PHE A 6 -3.46 -21.28 -15.94
N SER A 7 -4.43 -22.07 -16.44
CA SER A 7 -4.80 -23.34 -15.79
C SER A 7 -3.64 -24.34 -15.72
N TYR A 8 -2.72 -24.28 -16.69
CA TYR A 8 -1.50 -25.10 -16.73
C TYR A 8 -0.49 -24.77 -15.62
N LEU A 9 -0.66 -23.64 -14.94
CA LEU A 9 0.09 -23.27 -13.72
C LEU A 9 -0.71 -23.50 -12.44
N ASN A 10 -1.91 -24.08 -12.53
CA ASN A 10 -2.88 -24.16 -11.43
C ASN A 10 -3.26 -22.78 -10.84
N LEU A 11 -3.30 -21.76 -11.69
CA LEU A 11 -3.71 -20.39 -11.33
C LEU A 11 -5.01 -20.01 -12.05
N ARG A 12 -5.80 -19.13 -11.41
CA ARG A 12 -7.04 -18.58 -11.99
C ARG A 12 -6.76 -17.48 -13.01
N ARG A 13 -5.63 -16.79 -12.87
CA ARG A 13 -5.15 -15.66 -13.69
C ARG A 13 -3.68 -15.38 -13.39
N ASN A 14 -3.06 -14.44 -14.11
CA ASN A 14 -1.75 -13.91 -13.75
C ASN A 14 -1.82 -13.24 -12.34
N PRO A 15 -1.01 -13.66 -11.35
CA PRO A 15 -1.04 -13.10 -9.99
C PRO A 15 -0.68 -11.62 -9.89
N PHE A 16 -0.03 -11.06 -10.92
CA PHE A 16 0.45 -9.68 -10.95
C PHE A 16 -0.30 -8.81 -11.96
N GLY A 17 -1.45 -9.27 -12.46
CA GLY A 17 -2.35 -8.46 -13.27
C GLY A 17 -3.07 -7.36 -12.47
N GLU A 18 -4.06 -6.70 -13.09
CA GLU A 18 -4.83 -5.65 -12.39
C GLU A 18 -5.48 -6.16 -11.09
N LEU A 19 -5.14 -5.49 -10.00
CA LEU A 19 -5.57 -5.84 -8.65
C LEU A 19 -6.89 -5.19 -8.31
N THR A 20 -7.76 -5.96 -7.66
CA THR A 20 -8.91 -5.40 -6.94
C THR A 20 -8.44 -4.64 -5.69
N VAL A 21 -9.29 -3.74 -5.17
CA VAL A 21 -8.99 -2.95 -3.97
C VAL A 21 -8.68 -3.86 -2.76
N ALA A 22 -9.36 -4.99 -2.63
CA ALA A 22 -9.13 -5.96 -1.55
C ALA A 22 -7.75 -6.62 -1.63
N GLU A 23 -7.27 -6.95 -2.84
CA GLU A 23 -5.98 -7.61 -3.06
C GLU A 23 -4.79 -6.65 -2.88
N ARG A 24 -5.01 -5.35 -3.13
CA ARG A 24 -4.04 -4.32 -2.77
C ARG A 24 -3.80 -4.31 -1.26
N THR A 25 -4.86 -4.43 -0.46
CA THR A 25 -4.78 -4.40 1.00
C THR A 25 -4.18 -5.68 1.60
N ALA A 26 -4.50 -6.85 1.04
CA ALA A 26 -3.98 -8.14 1.53
C ALA A 26 -2.48 -8.36 1.26
N GLY A 27 -1.95 -7.76 0.20
CA GLY A 27 -0.54 -7.90 -0.16
C GLY A 27 0.41 -7.17 0.79
N ALA A 28 0.04 -5.97 1.25
CA ALA A 28 0.90 -5.24 2.17
C ALA A 28 0.66 -5.70 3.60
N ILE A 29 1.45 -6.68 4.01
CA ILE A 29 1.86 -6.78 5.40
C ILE A 29 2.44 -5.41 5.73
N VAL A 30 1.73 -4.59 6.49
CA VAL A 30 2.18 -3.31 7.04
C VAL A 30 2.09 -3.51 8.54
N ASP A 31 3.21 -3.36 9.25
CA ASP A 31 3.15 -3.34 10.70
C ASP A 31 2.43 -2.05 11.11
N CYS A 32 1.17 -2.21 11.51
CA CYS A 32 0.30 -1.11 11.89
C CYS A 32 0.35 -0.82 13.40
N ASP A 33 1.00 -1.64 14.22
CA ASP A 33 0.82 -1.61 15.68
C ASP A 33 1.29 -0.30 16.31
N ALA A 34 2.45 0.21 15.87
CA ALA A 34 2.95 1.50 16.33
C ALA A 34 2.02 2.65 15.91
N ALA A 35 1.51 2.60 14.67
CA ALA A 35 0.60 3.60 14.14
C ALA A 35 -0.77 3.56 14.84
N LEU A 36 -1.33 2.37 15.10
CA LEU A 36 -2.59 2.20 15.81
C LEU A 36 -2.49 2.66 17.27
N ARG A 37 -1.39 2.32 17.97
CA ARG A 37 -1.13 2.85 19.32
C ARG A 37 -1.04 4.37 19.33
N HIS A 38 -0.37 4.97 18.35
CA HIS A 38 -0.30 6.44 18.24
C HIS A 38 -1.67 7.06 17.94
N LEU A 39 -2.47 6.41 17.09
CA LEU A 39 -3.85 6.82 16.78
C LEU A 39 -4.82 6.68 17.96
N ALA A 40 -4.41 6.08 19.08
CA ALA A 40 -5.19 6.14 20.33
C ALA A 40 -5.21 7.56 20.92
N LEU A 41 -4.17 8.37 20.68
CA LEU A 41 -4.09 9.74 21.19
C LEU A 41 -5.13 10.66 20.50
N PRO A 42 -5.73 11.62 21.22
CA PRO A 42 -6.64 12.59 20.63
C PRO A 42 -5.90 13.49 19.63
N ARG A 43 -6.56 13.84 18.53
CA ARG A 43 -6.02 14.74 17.49
C ARG A 43 -4.67 14.28 16.89
N SER A 44 -4.35 13.00 17.03
CA SER A 44 -3.10 12.43 16.54
C SER A 44 -3.03 12.39 15.01
N VAL A 45 -1.81 12.33 14.51
CA VAL A 45 -1.52 12.23 13.08
C VAL A 45 -0.51 11.12 12.85
N VAL A 46 -0.83 10.23 11.93
CA VAL A 46 0.14 9.32 11.32
C VAL A 46 0.43 9.83 9.92
N GLN A 47 1.69 10.05 9.61
CA GLN A 47 2.15 10.47 8.30
C GLN A 47 3.02 9.38 7.69
N VAL A 48 2.54 8.78 6.61
CA VAL A 48 3.30 7.82 5.80
C VAL A 48 4.03 8.57 4.70
N ILE A 49 5.35 8.68 4.81
CA ILE A 49 6.21 9.36 3.83
C ILE A 49 6.88 8.36 2.90
N GLY A 50 6.84 8.62 1.61
CA GLY A 50 7.63 7.87 0.63
C GLY A 50 7.44 8.38 -0.79
N GLU A 51 8.31 7.96 -1.69
CA GLU A 51 8.21 8.29 -3.11
C GLU A 51 6.99 7.62 -3.78
N LYS A 52 6.69 8.02 -5.01
CA LYS A 52 5.64 7.38 -5.82
C LYS A 52 6.00 5.90 -6.00
N GLY A 53 5.02 5.01 -5.77
CA GLY A 53 5.22 3.55 -5.88
C GLY A 53 5.56 2.84 -4.56
N PHE A 54 5.95 3.57 -3.50
CA PHE A 54 6.45 2.96 -2.26
C PHE A 54 5.33 2.49 -1.30
N GLY A 55 4.16 2.10 -1.81
CA GLY A 55 3.12 1.48 -0.97
C GLY A 55 2.43 2.38 0.06
N LYS A 56 2.53 3.72 -0.05
CA LYS A 56 1.82 4.67 0.85
C LYS A 56 0.32 4.44 0.90
N THR A 57 -0.33 4.38 -0.27
CA THR A 57 -1.76 4.08 -0.40
C THR A 57 -2.09 2.79 0.32
N THR A 58 -1.21 1.78 0.21
CA THR A 58 -1.44 0.49 0.87
C THR A 58 -1.33 0.57 2.38
N HIS A 59 -0.38 1.32 2.93
CA HIS A 59 -0.32 1.61 4.37
C HIS A 59 -1.58 2.33 4.85
N LEU A 60 -2.05 3.32 4.09
CA LEU A 60 -3.28 4.05 4.41
C LEU A 60 -4.49 3.11 4.44
N LEU A 61 -4.65 2.28 3.41
CA LEU A 61 -5.78 1.34 3.32
C LEU A 61 -5.68 0.24 4.38
N ALA A 62 -4.48 -0.26 4.69
CA ALA A 62 -4.26 -1.21 5.77
C ALA A 62 -4.69 -0.62 7.12
N LEU A 63 -4.29 0.62 7.42
CA LEU A 63 -4.75 1.31 8.64
C LEU A 63 -6.27 1.55 8.62
N ALA A 64 -6.86 1.85 7.46
CA ALA A 64 -8.29 2.12 7.33
C ALA A 64 -9.17 0.93 7.76
N THR A 65 -8.71 -0.31 7.53
CA THR A 65 -9.48 -1.52 7.89
C THR A 65 -9.75 -1.64 9.40
N HIS A 66 -8.94 -0.98 10.23
CA HIS A 66 -9.11 -0.97 11.68
C HIS A 66 -10.18 0.03 12.17
N PHE A 67 -10.79 0.81 11.28
CA PHE A 67 -11.74 1.86 11.65
C PHE A 67 -13.02 1.76 10.84
N ALA A 68 -14.14 1.44 11.51
CA ALA A 68 -15.45 1.25 10.87
C ALA A 68 -16.04 2.52 10.23
N ASN A 69 -15.70 3.71 10.75
CA ASN A 69 -16.26 4.99 10.30
C ASN A 69 -15.20 5.90 9.69
N ASN A 70 -14.16 5.36 9.06
CA ASN A 70 -13.12 6.18 8.46
C ASN A 70 -13.62 6.96 7.23
N ALA A 71 -12.93 8.04 6.87
CA ALA A 71 -13.16 8.74 5.61
C ALA A 71 -11.87 8.80 4.79
N TYR A 72 -11.91 8.27 3.57
CA TYR A 72 -10.78 8.27 2.65
C TYR A 72 -10.98 9.26 1.51
N VAL A 73 -9.95 10.05 1.21
CA VAL A 73 -9.89 10.89 0.02
C VAL A 73 -8.53 10.74 -0.67
N HIS A 74 -8.56 10.48 -1.97
CA HIS A 74 -7.38 10.53 -2.83
C HIS A 74 -7.33 11.89 -3.52
N LEU A 75 -6.19 12.57 -3.52
CA LEU A 75 -6.00 13.86 -4.21
C LEU A 75 -5.31 13.65 -5.58
N PRO A 76 -6.07 13.63 -6.69
CA PRO A 76 -5.49 13.42 -8.01
C PRO A 76 -4.68 14.64 -8.46
N GLU A 77 -3.86 14.45 -9.48
CA GLU A 77 -3.15 15.55 -10.10
C GLU A 77 -4.11 16.48 -10.86
N GLY A 78 -3.90 17.79 -10.76
CA GLY A 78 -4.74 18.79 -11.43
C GLY A 78 -6.16 18.95 -10.84
N GLN A 79 -6.57 18.09 -9.91
CA GLN A 79 -7.89 18.12 -9.30
C GLN A 79 -7.84 18.59 -7.84
N ARG A 80 -8.96 19.13 -7.37
CA ARG A 80 -9.11 19.64 -5.99
C ARG A 80 -10.40 19.11 -5.37
N PRO A 81 -10.48 17.80 -5.07
CA PRO A 81 -11.66 17.26 -4.44
C PRO A 81 -11.89 17.91 -3.07
N ALA A 82 -13.15 17.98 -2.66
CA ALA A 82 -13.50 18.43 -1.32
C ALA A 82 -13.01 17.42 -0.28
N ILE A 83 -12.56 17.92 0.88
CA ILE A 83 -12.18 17.06 1.99
C ILE A 83 -13.46 16.65 2.73
N PRO A 84 -13.71 15.34 2.93
CA PRO A 84 -14.89 14.87 3.65
C PRO A 84 -14.99 15.50 5.03
N GLN A 85 -16.17 15.97 5.41
CA GLN A 85 -16.39 16.60 6.72
C GLN A 85 -16.61 15.57 7.84
N LEU A 86 -17.14 14.40 7.48
CA LEU A 86 -17.48 13.31 8.40
C LEU A 86 -16.49 12.15 8.31
N GLY A 87 -16.54 11.26 9.30
CA GLY A 87 -15.71 10.06 9.46
C GLY A 87 -14.48 10.27 10.35
N GLU A 88 -13.98 9.22 10.99
CA GLU A 88 -12.81 9.26 11.87
C GLU A 88 -12.08 7.91 11.87
N PRO A 89 -10.77 7.86 11.56
CA PRO A 89 -9.89 8.98 11.16
C PRO A 89 -10.18 9.49 9.73
N LEU A 90 -9.64 10.67 9.42
CA LEU A 90 -9.57 11.18 8.04
C LEU A 90 -8.27 10.71 7.38
N LEU A 91 -8.40 9.95 6.30
CA LEU A 91 -7.29 9.49 5.48
C LEU A 91 -7.18 10.34 4.21
N ILE A 92 -6.00 10.91 3.99
CA ILE A 92 -5.71 11.72 2.80
C ILE A 92 -4.51 11.14 2.08
N ASP A 93 -4.73 10.60 0.89
CA ASP A 93 -3.68 10.13 0.00
C ASP A 93 -3.20 11.26 -0.92
N GLU A 94 -1.91 11.27 -1.24
CA GLU A 94 -1.21 12.35 -1.95
C GLU A 94 -1.37 13.73 -1.27
N ALA A 95 -1.30 13.76 0.06
CA ALA A 95 -1.58 14.94 0.89
C ALA A 95 -0.67 16.17 0.61
N GLN A 96 0.50 16.00 -0.03
CA GLN A 96 1.28 17.13 -0.57
C GLN A 96 0.46 18.05 -1.49
N ARG A 97 -0.58 17.49 -2.14
CA ARG A 97 -1.43 18.20 -3.11
C ARG A 97 -2.51 19.03 -2.44
N LEU A 98 -2.66 18.95 -1.11
CA LEU A 98 -3.53 19.85 -0.38
C LEU A 98 -3.15 21.31 -0.65
N THR A 99 -4.14 22.10 -1.04
CA THR A 99 -3.97 23.55 -1.11
C THR A 99 -3.63 24.12 0.27
N ARG A 100 -3.01 25.31 0.31
CA ARG A 100 -2.71 25.99 1.58
C ARG A 100 -3.93 26.13 2.48
N ARG A 101 -5.09 26.46 1.89
CA ARG A 101 -6.37 26.58 2.62
C ARG A 101 -6.83 25.23 3.16
N GLN A 102 -6.90 24.19 2.34
CA GLN A 102 -7.30 22.85 2.78
C GLN A 102 -6.37 22.32 3.87
N ARG A 103 -5.05 22.53 3.73
CA ARG A 103 -4.05 22.14 4.73
C ARG A 103 -4.30 22.83 6.06
N TRP A 104 -4.47 24.16 6.04
CA TRP A 104 -4.75 24.93 7.25
C TRP A 104 -6.05 24.50 7.94
N GLN A 105 -7.12 24.28 7.18
CA GLN A 105 -8.40 23.80 7.72
C GLN A 105 -8.27 22.39 8.31
N THR A 106 -7.71 21.46 7.53
CA THR A 106 -7.60 20.04 7.90
C THR A 106 -6.74 19.85 9.14
N PHE A 107 -5.57 20.49 9.21
CA PHE A 107 -4.63 20.30 10.31
C PHE A 107 -5.13 20.91 11.62
N ARG A 108 -6.11 21.82 11.59
CA ARG A 108 -6.68 22.43 12.80
C ARG A 108 -7.93 21.73 13.32
N THR A 109 -8.49 20.77 12.58
CA THR A 109 -9.60 19.94 13.06
C THR A 109 -9.23 19.17 14.33
N ASP A 110 -10.22 18.60 15.01
CA ASP A 110 -10.01 17.68 16.14
C ASP A 110 -9.88 16.21 15.73
N ARG A 111 -10.16 15.89 14.46
CA ARG A 111 -10.12 14.54 13.91
C ARG A 111 -8.71 13.97 13.92
N LYS A 112 -8.59 12.66 14.15
CA LYS A 112 -7.36 11.92 13.84
C LYS A 112 -7.08 11.93 12.34
N LEU A 113 -5.83 12.08 11.95
CA LEU A 113 -5.41 12.15 10.54
C LEU A 113 -4.45 11.02 10.18
N ILE A 114 -4.62 10.45 8.99
CA ILE A 114 -3.66 9.54 8.38
C ILE A 114 -3.30 10.11 7.00
N LEU A 115 -2.03 10.48 6.80
CA LEU A 115 -1.59 11.21 5.62
C LEU A 115 -0.60 10.37 4.80
N GLY A 116 -0.91 10.09 3.55
CA GLY A 116 0.05 9.55 2.58
C GLY A 116 0.65 10.71 1.80
N THR A 117 1.97 10.90 1.85
CA THR A 117 2.62 12.07 1.24
C THR A 117 4.06 11.78 0.84
N HIS A 118 4.62 12.53 -0.11
CA HIS A 118 6.07 12.55 -0.35
C HIS A 118 6.78 13.73 0.36
N GLN A 119 6.02 14.65 0.97
CA GLN A 119 6.55 15.78 1.73
C GLN A 119 6.34 15.59 3.23
N ASN A 120 7.30 15.99 4.04
CA ASN A 120 7.15 16.01 5.49
C ASN A 120 6.36 17.24 5.98
N PHE A 121 5.21 17.03 6.62
CA PHE A 121 4.38 18.07 7.23
C PHE A 121 4.60 18.32 8.71
N GLU A 122 5.58 17.66 9.34
CA GLU A 122 5.81 17.72 10.78
C GLU A 122 5.81 19.16 11.32
N ASN A 123 6.53 20.08 10.66
CA ASN A 123 6.55 21.49 11.06
C ASN A 123 5.17 22.16 11.03
N ALA A 124 4.35 21.85 10.04
CA ALA A 124 2.99 22.42 9.92
C ALA A 124 2.04 21.80 10.96
N LEU A 125 2.17 20.50 11.22
CA LEU A 125 1.36 19.76 12.18
C LEU A 125 1.72 20.12 13.64
N ARG A 126 3.01 20.30 13.95
CA ARG A 126 3.48 20.77 15.27
C ARG A 126 2.94 22.16 15.59
N ARG A 127 2.95 23.08 14.61
CA ARG A 127 2.32 24.42 14.75
C ARG A 127 0.81 24.35 14.97
N ALA A 128 0.16 23.26 14.57
CA ALA A 128 -1.25 23.01 14.85
C ALA A 128 -1.49 22.27 16.18
N GLY A 129 -0.44 22.01 16.97
CA GLY A 129 -0.54 21.37 18.28
C GLY A 129 -0.83 19.87 18.21
N ARG A 130 -0.47 19.19 17.11
CA ARG A 130 -0.80 17.78 16.91
C ARG A 130 0.32 16.82 17.31
N PRO A 131 0.02 15.72 18.03
CA PRO A 131 0.94 14.59 18.19
C PRO A 131 1.16 13.89 16.84
N ILE A 132 2.40 13.72 16.41
CA ILE A 132 2.74 13.21 15.07
C ILE A 132 3.62 11.97 15.18
N LEU A 133 3.27 10.93 14.43
CA LEU A 133 4.13 9.80 14.13
C LEU A 133 4.41 9.80 12.63
N THR A 134 5.68 9.80 12.25
CA THR A 134 6.09 9.65 10.85
C THR A 134 6.53 8.22 10.62
N VAL A 135 5.91 7.56 9.65
CA VAL A 135 6.26 6.23 9.18
C VAL A 135 6.88 6.37 7.80
N ALA A 136 8.10 5.88 7.61
CA ALA A 136 8.68 5.85 6.29
C ALA A 136 8.14 4.62 5.54
N ALA A 137 7.52 4.83 4.39
CA ALA A 137 6.90 3.76 3.60
C ALA A 137 7.93 2.73 3.08
N ASN A 138 9.20 3.14 3.01
CA ASN A 138 10.35 2.30 2.64
C ASN A 138 10.91 1.47 3.83
N GLN A 139 10.66 1.87 5.09
CA GLN A 139 11.40 1.34 6.25
C GLN A 139 11.14 -0.13 6.55
N PHE A 140 10.14 -0.74 5.92
CA PHE A 140 9.78 -2.13 6.17
C PHE A 140 9.93 -3.04 4.97
N THR A 141 10.42 -2.55 3.82
CA THR A 141 10.61 -3.44 2.66
C THR A 141 12.02 -4.01 2.70
N ASP A 142 12.12 -5.29 3.02
CA ASP A 142 13.32 -6.12 2.85
C ASP A 142 13.03 -7.27 1.88
N GLU A 143 14.06 -8.00 1.49
CA GLU A 143 13.95 -9.15 0.58
C GLU A 143 12.99 -10.23 1.07
N LEU A 144 12.92 -10.48 2.39
CA LEU A 144 12.04 -11.46 3.00
C LEU A 144 10.56 -11.04 2.89
N ARG A 145 10.29 -9.75 3.06
CA ARG A 145 8.93 -9.20 2.92
C ARG A 145 8.50 -9.14 1.47
N VAL A 146 9.41 -8.79 0.55
CA VAL A 146 9.15 -8.89 -0.90
C VAL A 146 8.79 -10.33 -1.26
N HIS A 147 9.60 -11.29 -0.82
CA HIS A 147 9.34 -12.71 -1.04
C HIS A 147 7.95 -13.13 -0.51
N THR A 148 7.62 -12.73 0.72
CA THR A 148 6.34 -13.07 1.36
C THR A 148 5.17 -12.42 0.61
N LEU A 149 5.27 -11.15 0.25
CA LEU A 149 4.24 -10.39 -0.44
C LEU A 149 3.95 -10.95 -1.83
N LEU A 150 5.00 -11.24 -2.62
CA LEU A 150 4.83 -11.76 -3.95
C LEU A 150 4.25 -13.19 -3.92
N ASN A 151 4.72 -14.06 -3.02
CA ASN A 151 4.16 -15.41 -2.89
C ASN A 151 2.72 -15.41 -2.35
N ALA A 152 2.36 -14.51 -1.44
CA ALA A 152 0.97 -14.36 -0.99
C ALA A 152 0.03 -14.07 -2.17
N ARG A 153 0.48 -13.31 -3.17
CA ARG A 153 -0.29 -13.08 -4.41
C ARG A 153 -0.42 -14.32 -5.27
N VAL A 154 0.65 -15.08 -5.45
CA VAL A 154 0.59 -16.33 -6.21
C VAL A 154 -0.38 -17.30 -5.55
N GLN A 155 -0.38 -17.38 -4.23
CA GLN A 155 -1.35 -18.15 -3.45
C GLN A 155 -2.79 -17.64 -3.62
N ALA A 156 -3.02 -16.33 -3.58
CA ALA A 156 -4.37 -15.77 -3.79
C ALA A 156 -4.92 -16.08 -5.20
N ALA A 157 -4.04 -16.20 -6.19
CA ALA A 157 -4.39 -16.58 -7.55
C ALA A 157 -4.58 -18.10 -7.74
N ARG A 158 -4.30 -18.93 -6.73
CA ARG A 158 -4.42 -20.39 -6.81
C ARG A 158 -5.83 -20.83 -7.20
N ARG A 159 -5.91 -21.76 -8.15
CA ARG A 159 -7.19 -22.28 -8.66
C ARG A 159 -7.76 -23.37 -7.76
N ALA A 160 -6.97 -24.40 -7.49
CA ALA A 160 -7.34 -25.59 -6.74
C ALA A 160 -6.13 -26.11 -5.93
N ASP A 161 -6.37 -27.13 -5.12
CA ASP A 161 -5.29 -27.86 -4.44
C ASP A 161 -4.28 -28.43 -5.46
N GLY A 162 -3.04 -28.62 -5.01
CA GLY A 162 -1.90 -28.96 -5.88
C GLY A 162 -0.84 -27.87 -6.00
N GLN A 163 0.21 -28.15 -6.77
CA GLN A 163 1.36 -27.25 -6.92
C GLN A 163 0.99 -25.97 -7.66
N ILE A 164 1.71 -24.89 -7.36
CA ILE A 164 1.69 -23.61 -8.08
C ILE A 164 3.14 -23.11 -8.16
N PRO A 165 3.50 -22.22 -9.10
CA PRO A 165 4.80 -21.57 -9.10
C PRO A 165 5.05 -20.85 -7.76
N ALA A 166 6.25 -20.94 -7.20
CA ALA A 166 6.67 -20.10 -6.09
C ALA A 166 7.76 -19.13 -6.54
N ILE A 167 7.78 -17.94 -5.96
CA ILE A 167 8.91 -17.01 -6.14
C ILE A 167 9.94 -17.37 -5.09
N THR A 168 11.16 -17.67 -5.51
CA THR A 168 12.27 -18.01 -4.64
C THR A 168 12.78 -16.77 -3.89
N ILE A 169 13.41 -16.99 -2.74
CA ILE A 169 14.06 -15.90 -2.00
C ILE A 169 15.17 -15.24 -2.83
N SER A 170 15.91 -16.00 -3.64
CA SER A 170 16.96 -15.44 -4.51
C SER A 170 16.38 -14.45 -5.53
N THR A 171 15.23 -14.78 -6.12
CA THR A 171 14.55 -13.89 -7.06
C THR A 171 13.97 -12.68 -6.37
N ALA A 172 13.41 -12.83 -5.17
CA ALA A 172 12.98 -11.69 -4.36
C ALA A 172 14.15 -10.75 -4.00
N SER A 173 15.32 -11.30 -3.62
CA SER A 173 16.53 -10.52 -3.36
C SER A 173 17.02 -9.77 -4.61
N LYS A 174 16.98 -10.41 -5.79
CA LYS A 174 17.34 -9.75 -7.07
C LYS A 174 16.39 -8.61 -7.41
N LEU A 175 15.08 -8.83 -7.25
CA LEU A 175 14.06 -7.79 -7.45
C LEU A 175 14.26 -6.63 -6.47
N PHE A 176 14.53 -6.93 -5.20
CA PHE A 176 14.82 -5.93 -4.19
C PHE A 176 16.10 -5.14 -4.50
N ALA A 177 17.18 -5.80 -4.91
CA ALA A 177 18.41 -5.15 -5.31
C ALA A 177 18.22 -4.24 -6.55
N GLN A 178 17.36 -4.64 -7.48
CA GLN A 178 17.11 -3.90 -8.72
C GLN A 178 16.15 -2.72 -8.53
N PHE A 179 15.06 -2.91 -7.79
CA PHE A 179 13.95 -1.95 -7.68
C PHE A 179 13.83 -1.28 -6.31
N GLY A 180 14.68 -1.66 -5.34
CA GLY A 180 14.65 -1.13 -3.99
C GLY A 180 13.33 -1.43 -3.29
N SER A 181 12.62 -0.40 -2.83
CA SER A 181 11.29 -0.54 -2.20
C SER A 181 10.12 -0.32 -3.18
N ASP A 182 10.38 -0.20 -4.48
CA ASP A 182 9.32 -0.01 -5.48
C ASP A 182 8.64 -1.34 -5.85
N ILE A 183 7.69 -1.72 -5.00
CA ILE A 183 6.90 -2.94 -5.17
C ILE A 183 6.14 -2.94 -6.51
N ARG A 184 5.70 -1.79 -7.04
CA ARG A 184 4.96 -1.76 -8.31
C ARG A 184 5.85 -2.15 -9.48
N SER A 185 7.09 -1.69 -9.49
CA SER A 185 8.06 -2.08 -10.52
C SER A 185 8.40 -3.57 -10.42
N MET A 186 8.53 -4.13 -9.21
CA MET A 186 8.71 -5.57 -9.02
C MET A 186 7.51 -6.38 -9.51
N GLU A 187 6.29 -5.93 -9.18
CA GLU A 187 5.05 -6.58 -9.63
C GLU A 187 4.95 -6.57 -11.16
N HIS A 188 5.31 -5.46 -11.81
CA HIS A 188 5.34 -5.36 -13.26
C HIS A 188 6.37 -6.34 -13.86
N ALA A 189 7.58 -6.41 -13.32
CA ALA A 189 8.59 -7.38 -13.76
C ALA A 189 8.11 -8.83 -13.56
N MET A 190 7.35 -9.08 -12.49
CA MET A 190 6.80 -10.40 -12.22
C MET A 190 5.61 -10.76 -13.09
N TYR A 191 4.83 -9.76 -13.51
CA TYR A 191 3.78 -9.95 -14.50
C TYR A 191 4.36 -10.57 -15.79
N ASP A 192 5.42 -9.95 -16.33
CA ASP A 192 6.06 -10.41 -17.57
C ASP A 192 6.65 -11.81 -17.41
N THR A 193 7.32 -12.07 -16.29
CA THR A 193 7.90 -13.39 -16.00
C THR A 193 6.83 -14.47 -15.92
N PHE A 194 5.74 -14.24 -15.16
CA PHE A 194 4.65 -15.20 -15.05
C PHE A 194 3.90 -15.40 -16.37
N GLN A 195 3.78 -14.34 -17.19
CA GLN A 195 3.18 -14.41 -18.51
C GLN A 195 3.92 -15.35 -19.46
N GLN A 196 5.24 -15.53 -19.26
CA GLN A 196 6.10 -16.36 -20.10
C GLN A 196 6.25 -17.80 -19.61
N LEU A 197 5.83 -18.11 -18.36
CA LEU A 197 5.90 -19.47 -17.83
C LEU A 197 5.09 -20.44 -18.68
N ARG A 198 5.67 -21.61 -18.94
CA ARG A 198 5.06 -22.70 -19.73
C ARG A 198 4.63 -23.90 -18.88
N ASN A 199 5.21 -24.02 -17.69
CA ASN A 199 5.03 -25.12 -16.75
C ASN A 199 5.13 -24.60 -15.32
N ILE A 200 4.60 -25.36 -14.36
CA ILE A 200 4.80 -25.08 -12.94
C ILE A 200 6.29 -25.23 -12.64
N GLN A 201 6.92 -24.13 -12.23
CA GLN A 201 8.30 -24.08 -11.78
C GLN A 201 8.48 -22.87 -10.88
N ASP A 202 9.44 -22.95 -9.98
CA ASP A 202 9.80 -21.83 -9.12
C ASP A 202 10.58 -20.80 -9.93
N VAL A 203 10.45 -19.54 -9.51
CA VAL A 203 10.93 -18.36 -10.23
C VAL A 203 11.90 -17.57 -9.39
#